data_AF-A0A8B1PIQ7-F1
#
_entry.id   AF-A0A8B1PIQ7-F1
#
_cell.length_a   1.000
_cell.length_b   1.000
_cell.length_c   1.000
_cell.angle_alpha   90.00
_cell.angle_beta   90.00
_cell.angle_gamma   90.00
#
_symmetry.space_group_name_H-M   'P 1'
#
loop_
_entity.id
_entity.type
_entity.pdbx_description
1 polymer ?
#
loop_
_entity_poly.entity_id
_entity_poly.type
_entity_poly.pdbx_seq_one_letter_code
_entity_poly.pdbx_strand_id
1 'polypeptide(L)'
;MYPNELFPTEVRGTAVGLASSLSRIGAAIGTYLVPLALTAWGVGTTMLTAAAITLLGAVLSMRWAPETRGLALHESAALAR
;
A
#
# COMPACT_ATOMS: atom_id res chain seq x y z
N MET A 1 -6.18 1.41 -11.22
CA MET A 1 -6.43 2.79 -11.71
C MET A 1 -7.92 3.08 -11.53
N TYR A 2 -8.34 3.43 -10.31
CA TYR A 2 -9.65 3.96 -9.93
C TYR A 2 -9.58 5.22 -9.01
N PRO A 3 -8.48 6.01 -8.89
CA PRO A 3 -8.45 7.08 -7.88
C PRO A 3 -9.20 8.34 -8.33
N ASN A 4 -9.46 8.50 -9.63
CA ASN A 4 -9.96 9.79 -10.13
C ASN A 4 -11.44 10.04 -9.81
N GLU A 5 -12.20 8.96 -9.59
CA GLU A 5 -13.65 8.97 -9.36
C GLU A 5 -14.02 8.70 -7.90
N LEU A 6 -13.12 8.09 -7.11
CA LEU A 6 -13.35 7.75 -5.70
C LEU A 6 -13.07 8.90 -4.73
N PHE A 7 -12.34 9.94 -5.15
CA PHE A 7 -11.89 11.01 -4.26
C PHE A 7 -12.45 12.37 -4.70
N PRO A 8 -13.05 13.15 -3.78
CA PRO A 8 -13.42 14.55 -4.03
C PRO A 8 -12.23 15.33 -4.58
N THR A 9 -12.47 16.26 -5.49
CA THR A 9 -11.46 17.02 -6.24
C THR A 9 -10.38 17.66 -5.35
N GLU A 10 -10.75 17.99 -4.10
CA GLU A 10 -9.91 18.64 -3.08
C GLU A 10 -8.85 17.71 -2.45
N VAL A 11 -9.15 16.43 -2.26
CA VAL A 11 -8.27 15.46 -1.56
C VAL A 11 -7.53 14.53 -2.52
N ARG A 12 -7.94 14.49 -3.79
CA ARG A 12 -7.36 13.59 -4.79
C ARG A 12 -5.87 13.86 -5.05
N GLY A 13 -5.48 15.13 -5.18
CA GLY A 13 -4.09 15.50 -5.47
C GLY A 13 -3.13 15.12 -4.34
N THR A 14 -3.54 15.36 -3.09
CA THR A 14 -2.73 15.05 -1.90
C THR A 14 -2.68 13.55 -1.64
N ALA A 15 -3.80 12.82 -1.78
CA ALA A 15 -3.85 11.37 -1.60
C ALA A 15 -2.93 10.64 -2.58
N VAL A 16 -2.98 10.99 -3.88
CA VAL A 16 -2.11 10.39 -4.91
C VAL A 16 -0.65 10.79 -4.69
N GLY A 17 -0.38 12.05 -4.35
CA GLY A 17 0.97 12.54 -4.06
C GLY A 17 1.62 11.81 -2.87
N LEU A 18 0.86 11.61 -1.78
CA LEU A 18 1.31 10.85 -0.61
C LEU A 18 1.53 9.38 -0.95
N ALA A 19 0.59 8.72 -1.63
CA ALA A 19 0.73 7.32 -2.03
C ALA A 19 1.97 7.09 -2.91
N SER A 20 2.22 7.99 -3.87
CA SER A 20 3.41 7.95 -4.73
C SER A 20 4.70 8.16 -3.94
N SER A 21 4.72 9.13 -3.03
CA SER A 21 5.90 9.42 -2.21
C SER A 21 6.25 8.25 -1.27
N LEU A 22 5.24 7.68 -0.61
CA LEU A 22 5.42 6.49 0.24
C LEU A 22 5.96 5.30 -0.56
N SER A 23 5.46 5.10 -1.78
CA SER A 23 5.96 4.03 -2.67
C SER A 23 7.44 4.21 -2.98
N ARG A 24 7.89 5.46 -3.22
CA ARG A 24 9.30 5.76 -3.49
C ARG A 24 10.18 5.58 -2.26
N ILE A 25 9.72 5.98 -1.09
CA ILE A 25 10.45 5.79 0.17
C ILE A 25 10.61 4.29 0.45
N GLY A 26 9.54 3.50 0.31
CA GLY A 26 9.59 2.05 0.47
C GLY A 26 10.56 1.39 -0.51
N ALA A 27 10.56 1.80 -1.78
CA ALA A 27 11.49 1.30 -2.79
C ALA A 27 12.95 1.66 -2.47
N ALA A 28 13.21 2.87 -2.01
CA ALA A 28 14.55 3.30 -1.60
C ALA A 28 15.06 2.47 -0.41
N ILE A 29 14.23 2.33 0.63
CA ILE A 29 14.55 1.52 1.81
C ILE A 29 14.83 0.07 1.40
N GLY A 30 13.95 -0.56 0.61
CA GLY A 30 14.11 -1.94 0.16
C GLY A 30 15.38 -2.16 -0.65
N THR A 31 15.75 -1.21 -1.51
CA THR A 31 16.97 -1.28 -2.33
C THR A 31 18.25 -1.38 -1.49
N TYR A 32 18.32 -0.72 -0.33
CA TYR A 32 19.49 -0.78 0.55
C TYR A 32 19.40 -1.90 1.60
N LEU A 33 18.20 -2.16 2.14
CA LEU A 33 18.01 -3.16 3.19
C LEU A 33 18.07 -4.59 2.67
N VAL A 34 17.55 -4.87 1.47
CA VAL A 34 17.54 -6.25 0.93
C VAL A 34 18.96 -6.78 0.72
N PRO A 35 19.89 -6.07 0.05
CA PRO A 35 21.27 -6.55 -0.08
C PRO A 35 21.97 -6.76 1.26
N LEU A 36 21.74 -5.86 2.23
CA LEU A 36 22.34 -5.96 3.56
C LEU A 36 21.78 -7.17 4.35
N ALA A 37 20.48 -7.43 4.23
CA ALA A 37 19.85 -8.59 4.85
C ALA A 37 20.35 -9.90 4.22
N LEU A 38 20.54 -9.92 2.89
CA LEU A 38 21.08 -11.07 2.18
C LEU A 38 22.51 -11.41 2.62
N THR A 39 23.36 -10.41 2.83
CA THR A 39 24.75 -10.62 3.26
C THR A 39 24.85 -10.95 4.75
N ALA A 40 24.01 -10.35 5.60
CA ALA A 40 24.05 -10.58 7.05
C ALA A 40 23.36 -11.90 7.47
N TRP A 41 22.19 -12.20 6.90
CA TRP A 41 21.30 -13.27 7.37
C TRP A 41 20.97 -14.32 6.30
N GLY A 42 21.47 -14.16 5.07
CA GLY A 42 21.24 -15.10 3.98
C GLY A 42 19.87 -14.97 3.30
N VAL A 43 19.69 -15.75 2.23
CA VAL A 43 18.51 -15.68 1.34
C VAL A 43 17.22 -16.09 2.05
N GLY A 44 17.23 -17.23 2.75
CA GLY A 44 16.01 -17.79 3.36
C GLY A 44 15.37 -16.84 4.36
N THR A 45 16.16 -16.30 5.28
CA THR A 45 15.72 -15.35 6.31
C THR A 45 15.19 -14.05 5.67
N THR A 46 15.86 -13.55 4.63
CA THR A 46 15.45 -12.34 3.91
C THR A 46 14.13 -12.52 3.15
N MET A 47 13.90 -13.70 2.55
CA MET A 47 12.63 -13.98 1.87
C MET A 47 11.48 -14.14 2.84
N LEU A 48 11.71 -14.77 4.01
CA LEU A 48 10.69 -14.87 5.06
C LEU A 48 10.32 -13.50 5.65
N THR A 49 11.29 -12.61 5.87
CA THR A 49 10.99 -11.25 6.34
C THR A 49 10.25 -10.44 5.28
N ALA A 50 10.64 -10.53 4.01
CA ALA A 50 9.91 -9.90 2.92
C ALA A 50 8.46 -10.41 2.83
N ALA A 51 8.27 -11.74 2.91
CA ALA A 51 6.94 -12.35 2.94
C ALA A 51 6.10 -11.86 4.13
N ALA A 52 6.70 -11.75 5.32
CA ALA A 52 6.03 -11.21 6.50
C ALA A 52 5.60 -9.74 6.30
N ILE A 53 6.45 -8.91 5.71
CA ILE A 53 6.11 -7.51 5.39
C ILE A 53 4.94 -7.45 4.41
N THR A 54 4.96 -8.26 3.34
CA THR A 54 3.85 -8.33 2.38
C THR A 54 2.56 -8.83 3.03
N LEU A 55 2.65 -9.85 3.88
CA LEU A 55 1.49 -10.38 4.60
C LEU A 55 0.89 -9.34 5.54
N LEU A 56 1.72 -8.57 6.26
CA LEU A 56 1.27 -7.46 7.09
C LEU A 56 0.57 -6.39 6.25
N GLY A 57 1.14 -6.02 5.09
CA GLY A 57 0.51 -5.11 4.15
C GLY A 57 -0.86 -5.61 3.68
N ALA A 58 -0.96 -6.91 3.38
CA ALA A 58 -2.21 -7.55 2.98
C ALA A 58 -3.24 -7.58 4.12
N VAL A 59 -2.83 -7.90 5.36
CA VAL A 59 -3.72 -7.91 6.53
C VAL A 59 -4.22 -6.51 6.88
N LEU A 60 -3.32 -5.52 6.85
CA LEU A 60 -3.69 -4.12 7.05
C LEU A 60 -4.64 -3.65 5.94
N SER A 61 -4.35 -4.01 4.69
CA SER A 61 -5.26 -3.76 3.57
C SER A 61 -6.60 -4.47 3.78
N MET A 62 -6.65 -5.71 4.24
CA MET A 62 -7.93 -6.40 4.47
C MET A 62 -8.73 -5.78 5.63
N ARG A 63 -8.06 -5.26 6.66
CA ARG A 63 -8.74 -4.69 7.83
C ARG A 63 -9.14 -3.23 7.66
N TRP A 64 -8.43 -2.47 6.84
CA TRP A 64 -8.68 -1.05 6.60
C TRP A 64 -9.19 -0.73 5.21
N ALA A 65 -9.10 -1.64 4.23
CA ALA A 65 -9.82 -1.45 2.98
C ALA A 65 -11.31 -1.69 3.25
N PRO A 66 -12.16 -0.68 3.07
CA PRO A 66 -13.60 -0.90 3.10
C PRO A 66 -13.99 -1.90 2.01
N GLU A 67 -14.93 -2.79 2.31
CA GLU A 67 -15.45 -3.79 1.37
C GLU A 67 -16.06 -3.07 0.14
N THR A 68 -15.34 -3.05 -0.98
CA THR A 68 -15.79 -2.43 -2.24
C THR A 68 -16.55 -3.42 -3.14
N ARG A 69 -16.72 -4.68 -2.71
CA ARG A 69 -17.45 -5.70 -3.49
C ARG A 69 -18.96 -5.44 -3.42
N GLY A 70 -19.52 -5.00 -4.55
CA GLY A 70 -20.97 -4.94 -4.76
C GLY A 70 -21.62 -3.56 -4.58
N LEU A 71 -20.84 -2.52 -4.25
CA LEU A 71 -21.33 -1.14 -4.20
C LEU A 71 -21.25 -0.52 -5.61
N ALA A 72 -22.34 0.10 -6.05
CA ALA A 72 -22.30 0.96 -7.22
C ALA A 72 -21.36 2.15 -6.91
N LEU A 73 -20.51 2.55 -7.87
CA LEU A 73 -19.45 3.57 -7.71
C LEU A 73 -19.86 4.82 -6.91
N HIS A 74 -21.14 5.23 -7.00
CA HIS A 74 -21.71 6.37 -6.28
C HIS A 74 -21.90 6.18 -4.75
N GLU A 75 -22.10 4.95 -4.25
CA GLU A 75 -22.33 4.67 -2.82
C GLU A 75 -21.03 4.63 -2.03
N SER A 76 -19.96 4.10 -2.63
CA SER A 76 -18.61 4.11 -2.04
C SER A 76 -18.06 5.54 -1.82
N ALA A 77 -18.53 6.52 -2.60
CA ALA A 77 -18.17 7.93 -2.43
C ALA A 77 -18.98 8.65 -1.33
N ALA A 78 -20.19 8.17 -1.01
CA ALA A 78 -21.07 8.77 -0.01
C ALA A 78 -20.81 8.28 1.43
N LEU A 79 -20.19 7.10 1.58
CA LEU A 79 -19.87 6.48 2.88
C LEU A 79 -18.74 7.19 3.65
N ALA A 80 -18.11 8.20 3.05
CA ALA A 80 -17.14 9.09 3.70
C ALA A 80 -17.79 10.28 4.43
N ARG A 81 -19.13 10.28 4.59
CA ARG A 81 -19.87 11.28 5.36
C ARG A 81 -20.21 10.79 6.76
#